data_AF-A0A950GW78-F1
#
_entry.id   AF-A0A950GW78-F1
#
_cell.length_a   1.000
_cell.length_b   1.000
_cell.length_c   1.000
_cell.angle_alpha   90.00
_cell.angle_beta   90.00
_cell.angle_gamma   90.00
#
_symmetry.space_group_name_H-M   'P 1'
#
loop_
_entity.id
_entity.type
_entity.pdbx_description
1 polymer ?
#
loop_
_entity_poly.entity_id
_entity_poly.type
_entity_poly.pdbx_seq_one_letter_code
_entity_poly.pdbx_strand_id
1 'polypeptide(L)'
;MTARDGPTTEIRWVFQDCEEPRRERARRAWAEGWPRLERWLTAFPREQRQLLLTVRHGDRPARDEVRAVLILPAGTLVAEESAEDAAVALRRVARTLGEEIKRHKDRLRYEQLDRRKSRRREVLGAAGPLLQRDAELGRREAFFELLRPLLGTLREHARRELRIAELEGGLPRGQVTEDDLIDEVVVRAWRRFKHRPQWVALDLWLVGLLHQALGEWAEGVPAAPGEWPRRPADEEEWFAPLFGEEEPLGWEDLLPAIEDDPASRLEADEERERALALLAQLPPLQRRAFALRVLEGYEADEVAKIQGRPESEVLADIEAARRTLLAGLKGRAAARPE
;
A
#
# COMPACT_ATOMS: atom_id res chain seq x y z
N MET A 1 -19.23 22.50 -27.91
CA MET A 1 -18.69 23.09 -26.66
C MET A 1 -19.27 22.31 -25.49
N THR A 2 -18.73 21.12 -25.23
CA THR A 2 -19.10 20.30 -24.06
C THR A 2 -18.01 20.52 -23.03
N ALA A 3 -18.36 21.19 -21.93
CA ALA A 3 -17.51 21.28 -20.76
C ALA A 3 -17.18 19.84 -20.32
N ARG A 4 -15.94 19.41 -20.54
CA ARG A 4 -15.41 18.22 -19.89
C ARG A 4 -15.25 18.61 -18.43
N ASP A 5 -16.15 18.12 -17.58
CA ASP A 5 -15.94 18.09 -16.14
C ASP A 5 -14.55 17.48 -15.89
N GLY A 6 -13.66 18.28 -15.32
CA GLY A 6 -12.30 17.83 -14.97
C GLY A 6 -12.34 16.76 -13.89
N PRO A 7 -11.25 15.98 -13.71
CA PRO A 7 -11.20 14.93 -12.72
C PRO A 7 -11.44 15.51 -11.32
N THR A 8 -12.50 15.04 -10.68
CA THR A 8 -12.88 15.41 -9.31
C THR A 8 -12.28 14.39 -8.35
N THR A 9 -11.95 14.81 -7.13
CA THR A 9 -11.52 13.87 -6.08
C THR A 9 -12.57 12.77 -5.90
N GLU A 10 -12.12 11.53 -6.01
CA GLU A 10 -13.01 10.37 -5.96
C GLU A 10 -13.44 10.08 -4.51
N ILE A 11 -14.75 10.00 -4.27
CA ILE A 11 -15.33 9.76 -2.93
C ILE A 11 -16.09 8.45 -2.94
N ARG A 12 -15.62 7.45 -2.16
CA ARG A 12 -16.30 6.17 -1.97
C ARG A 12 -17.15 6.23 -0.73
N TRP A 13 -18.33 5.64 -0.83
CA TRP A 13 -19.19 5.40 0.30
C TRP A 13 -19.31 3.90 0.57
N VAL A 14 -19.01 3.51 1.80
CA VAL A 14 -19.30 2.17 2.33
C VAL A 14 -20.32 2.34 3.44
N PHE A 15 -21.52 1.79 3.23
CA PHE A 15 -22.61 1.83 4.20
C PHE A 15 -22.81 0.45 4.80
N GLN A 16 -22.58 0.32 6.11
CA GLN A 16 -22.81 -0.90 6.87
C GLN A 16 -24.04 -0.70 7.76
N ASP A 17 -25.02 -1.60 7.65
CA ASP A 17 -26.25 -1.60 8.45
C ASP A 17 -27.07 -0.28 8.39
N CYS A 18 -27.00 0.42 7.26
CA CYS A 18 -27.69 1.71 7.05
C CYS A 18 -28.82 1.61 6.01
N GLU A 19 -30.01 2.12 6.37
CA GLU A 19 -31.16 2.26 5.45
C GLU A 19 -30.99 3.41 4.43
N GLU A 20 -31.60 3.29 3.25
CA GLU A 20 -31.49 4.24 2.13
C GLU A 20 -31.78 5.71 2.50
N PRO A 21 -32.79 6.05 3.32
CA PRO A 21 -33.05 7.44 3.72
C PRO A 21 -31.92 8.04 4.56
N ARG A 22 -31.15 7.21 5.29
CA ARG A 22 -29.97 7.65 6.05
C ARG A 22 -28.76 7.86 5.13
N ARG A 23 -28.60 7.02 4.11
CA ARG A 23 -27.53 7.15 3.11
C ARG A 23 -27.62 8.47 2.36
N GLU A 24 -28.82 8.87 1.96
CA GLU A 24 -29.04 10.14 1.25
C GLU A 24 -28.78 11.36 2.15
N ARG A 25 -29.21 11.31 3.42
CA ARG A 25 -28.88 12.36 4.41
C ARG A 25 -27.39 12.47 4.67
N ALA A 26 -26.69 11.34 4.77
CA ALA A 26 -25.24 11.29 4.93
C ALA A 26 -24.52 11.93 3.74
N ARG A 27 -24.89 11.57 2.51
CA ARG A 27 -24.33 12.17 1.28
C ARG A 27 -24.51 13.68 1.24
N ARG A 28 -25.71 14.17 1.56
CA ARG A 28 -26.00 15.61 1.58
C ARG A 28 -25.19 16.35 2.64
N ALA A 29 -25.10 15.81 3.86
CA ALA A 29 -24.32 16.41 4.94
C ALA A 29 -22.82 16.50 4.61
N TRP A 30 -22.27 15.51 3.90
CA TRP A 30 -20.89 15.55 3.44
C TRP A 30 -20.67 16.58 2.32
N ALA A 31 -21.59 16.65 1.35
CA ALA A 31 -21.53 17.60 0.25
C ALA A 31 -21.47 19.07 0.72
N GLU A 32 -22.12 19.39 1.84
CA GLU A 32 -22.04 20.73 2.47
C GLU A 32 -20.65 21.04 3.06
N GLY A 33 -19.95 20.02 3.60
CA GLY A 33 -18.65 20.16 4.25
C GLY A 33 -17.45 20.07 3.31
N TRP A 34 -17.58 19.33 2.21
CA TRP A 34 -16.50 19.03 1.27
C TRP A 34 -15.79 20.25 0.66
N PRO A 35 -16.49 21.33 0.22
CA PRO A 35 -15.84 22.47 -0.41
C PRO A 35 -14.80 23.15 0.49
N ARG A 36 -14.99 23.09 1.82
CA ARG A 36 -14.00 23.65 2.77
C ARG A 36 -12.75 22.80 2.85
N LEU A 37 -12.89 21.47 2.81
CA LEU A 37 -11.77 20.52 2.82
C LEU A 37 -10.98 20.58 1.52
N GLU A 38 -11.68 20.64 0.39
CA GLU A 38 -11.08 20.70 -0.95
C GLU A 38 -10.13 21.90 -1.11
N ARG A 39 -10.46 23.05 -0.49
CA ARG A 39 -9.58 24.24 -0.47
C ARG A 39 -8.21 23.98 0.17
N TRP A 40 -8.13 23.06 1.12
CA TRP A 40 -6.86 22.70 1.78
C TRP A 40 -6.05 21.69 0.97
N LEU A 41 -6.70 20.93 0.10
CA LEU A 41 -6.11 19.87 -0.71
C LEU A 41 -5.55 20.36 -2.06
N THR A 42 -5.68 21.64 -2.39
CA THR A 42 -5.18 22.25 -3.65
C THR A 42 -3.71 21.99 -3.96
N ALA A 43 -2.90 21.67 -2.94
CA ALA A 43 -1.47 21.36 -3.08
C ALA A 43 -1.18 19.95 -3.63
N PHE A 44 -2.18 19.07 -3.70
CA PHE A 44 -2.03 17.70 -4.22
C PHE A 44 -2.74 17.60 -5.58
N PRO A 45 -2.32 16.79 -6.57
CA PRO A 45 -3.09 16.58 -7.79
C PRO A 45 -4.49 16.00 -7.48
N ARG A 46 -5.54 16.26 -8.27
CA ARG A 46 -6.93 15.85 -7.90
C ARG A 46 -7.16 14.35 -8.08
N GLU A 47 -6.52 13.81 -9.10
CA GLU A 47 -6.43 12.41 -9.52
C GLU A 47 -5.72 11.51 -8.50
N GLN A 48 -4.85 12.09 -7.66
CA GLN A 48 -4.12 11.39 -6.61
C GLN A 48 -4.72 11.66 -5.22
N ARG A 49 -6.00 11.98 -5.13
CA ARG A 49 -6.73 12.12 -3.87
C ARG A 49 -7.91 11.18 -3.91
N GLN A 50 -8.06 10.35 -2.88
CA GLN A 50 -9.31 9.62 -2.71
C GLN A 50 -9.74 9.61 -1.26
N LEU A 51 -11.05 9.61 -1.10
CA LEU A 51 -11.69 9.61 0.20
C LEU A 51 -12.59 8.39 0.32
N LEU A 52 -12.31 7.54 1.30
CA LEU A 52 -13.18 6.45 1.71
C LEU A 52 -13.98 6.89 2.94
N LEU A 53 -15.29 6.98 2.79
CA LEU A 53 -16.23 7.24 3.88
C LEU A 53 -16.95 5.95 4.23
N THR A 54 -16.73 5.45 5.44
CA THR A 54 -17.47 4.32 6.01
C THR A 54 -18.46 4.85 7.04
N VAL A 55 -19.74 4.54 6.85
CA VAL A 55 -20.81 4.86 7.80
C VAL A 55 -21.41 3.56 8.29
N ARG A 56 -21.35 3.35 9.60
CA ARG A 56 -21.87 2.15 10.26
C ARG A 56 -22.91 2.54 11.30
N HIS A 57 -24.09 1.93 11.22
CA HIS A 57 -25.07 2.06 12.30
C HIS A 57 -24.76 1.03 13.39
N GLY A 58 -24.57 1.49 14.63
CA GLY A 58 -24.50 0.61 15.79
C GLY A 58 -25.87 0.43 16.41
N ASP A 59 -26.27 -0.81 16.71
CA ASP A 59 -27.58 -1.08 17.33
C ASP A 59 -27.64 -0.77 18.84
N ARG A 60 -26.52 -0.86 19.58
CA ARG A 60 -26.46 -0.57 21.04
C ARG A 60 -25.08 -0.05 21.49
N PRO A 61 -24.97 1.21 21.94
CA PRO A 61 -25.97 2.28 21.83
C PRO A 61 -26.25 2.65 20.37
N ALA A 62 -27.48 3.10 20.07
CA ALA A 62 -27.90 3.56 18.74
C ALA A 62 -27.08 4.79 18.31
N ARG A 63 -25.93 4.54 17.69
CA ARG A 63 -24.97 5.56 17.27
C ARG A 63 -24.46 5.23 15.89
N ASP A 64 -24.43 6.24 15.04
CA ASP A 64 -23.78 6.20 13.76
C ASP A 64 -22.28 6.50 13.97
N GLU A 65 -21.46 5.49 13.66
CA GLU A 65 -20.01 5.62 13.57
C GLU A 65 -19.65 6.00 12.13
N VAL A 66 -18.88 7.07 11.98
CA VAL A 66 -18.39 7.53 10.67
C VAL A 66 -16.88 7.55 10.71
N ARG A 67 -16.28 6.92 9.71
CA ARG A 67 -14.84 6.92 9.48
C ARG A 67 -14.55 7.51 8.10
N ALA A 68 -13.64 8.49 8.06
CA ALA A 68 -13.09 9.04 6.83
C ALA A 68 -11.61 8.67 6.74
N VAL A 69 -11.24 8.04 5.64
CA VAL A 69 -9.85 7.75 5.27
C VAL A 69 -9.56 8.55 4.01
N LEU A 70 -8.71 9.57 4.13
CA LEU A 70 -8.25 10.37 3.01
C LEU A 70 -6.84 9.93 2.64
N ILE A 71 -6.69 9.37 1.46
CA ILE A 71 -5.40 8.93 0.94
C ILE A 71 -4.86 10.03 0.02
N LEU A 72 -3.62 10.43 0.29
CA LEU A 72 -2.85 11.43 -0.46
C LEU A 72 -1.49 10.83 -0.81
N PRO A 73 -0.77 11.38 -1.81
CA PRO A 73 0.58 10.90 -2.16
C PRO A 73 1.56 11.05 -0.99
N ALA A 74 1.34 12.07 -0.16
CA ALA A 74 2.22 12.38 0.95
C ALA A 74 1.90 11.60 2.24
N GLY A 75 0.79 10.86 2.30
CA GLY A 75 0.33 10.21 3.52
C GLY A 75 -1.17 9.89 3.51
N THR A 76 -1.60 9.01 4.41
CA THR A 76 -3.03 8.77 4.67
C THR A 76 -3.45 9.45 5.95
N LEU A 77 -4.57 10.17 5.89
CA LEU A 77 -5.17 10.86 7.02
C LEU A 77 -6.45 10.13 7.38
N VAL A 78 -6.62 9.83 8.67
CA VAL A 78 -7.82 9.13 9.13
C VAL A 78 -8.51 9.92 10.23
N ALA A 79 -9.83 10.00 10.15
CA ALA A 79 -10.69 10.59 11.16
C ALA A 79 -11.85 9.65 11.44
N GLU A 80 -12.15 9.43 12.71
CA GLU A 80 -13.30 8.63 13.14
C GLU A 80 -14.08 9.37 14.22
N GLU A 81 -15.41 9.43 14.07
CA GLU A 81 -16.31 10.05 15.04
C GLU A 81 -17.58 9.20 15.18
N SER A 82 -18.23 9.30 16.34
CA SER A 82 -19.53 8.70 16.58
C SER A 82 -20.54 9.73 17.07
N ALA A 83 -21.79 9.61 16.64
CA ALA A 83 -22.89 10.44 17.09
C ALA A 83 -24.22 9.68 17.01
N GLU A 84 -25.29 10.23 17.59
CA GLU A 84 -26.65 9.66 17.49
C GLU A 84 -27.24 9.80 16.06
N ASP A 85 -26.67 10.70 15.25
CA ASP A 85 -27.07 10.95 13.86
C ASP A 85 -25.82 10.99 12.96
N ALA A 86 -25.83 10.20 11.89
CA ALA A 86 -24.80 10.15 10.85
C ALA A 86 -24.44 11.53 10.30
N ALA A 87 -25.41 12.44 10.14
CA ALA A 87 -25.13 13.79 9.66
C ALA A 87 -24.28 14.61 10.66
N VAL A 88 -24.51 14.41 11.96
CA VAL A 88 -23.70 15.02 13.03
C VAL A 88 -22.31 14.40 13.07
N ALA A 89 -22.21 13.08 12.99
CA ALA A 89 -20.93 12.38 12.94
C ALA A 89 -20.10 12.81 11.71
N LEU A 90 -20.69 12.91 10.52
CA LEU A 90 -20.02 13.37 9.30
C LEU A 90 -19.49 14.80 9.41
N ARG A 91 -20.24 15.73 10.00
CA ARG A 91 -19.75 17.09 10.24
C ARG A 91 -18.57 17.12 11.21
N ARG A 92 -18.59 16.27 12.24
CA ARG A 92 -17.45 16.14 13.17
C ARG A 92 -16.24 15.53 12.46
N VAL A 93 -16.43 14.46 11.70
CA VAL A 93 -15.38 13.83 10.89
C VAL A 93 -14.77 14.83 9.92
N ALA A 94 -15.58 15.62 9.22
CA ALA A 94 -15.09 16.64 8.30
C ALA A 94 -14.21 17.68 9.03
N ARG A 95 -14.61 18.14 10.21
CA ARG A 95 -13.79 19.06 11.02
C ARG A 95 -12.47 18.41 11.43
N THR A 96 -12.52 17.20 12.00
CA THR A 96 -11.32 16.47 12.46
C THR A 96 -10.37 16.20 11.30
N LEU A 97 -10.89 15.77 10.14
CA LEU A 97 -10.10 15.58 8.93
C LEU A 97 -9.47 16.89 8.44
N GLY A 98 -10.19 18.01 8.52
CA GLY A 98 -9.64 19.33 8.20
C GLY A 98 -8.48 19.76 9.11
N GLU A 99 -8.57 19.45 10.40
CA GLU A 99 -7.49 19.67 11.37
C GLU A 99 -6.27 18.79 11.04
N GLU A 100 -6.48 17.51 10.70
CA GLU A 100 -5.42 16.58 10.31
C GLU A 100 -4.76 16.98 8.98
N ILE A 101 -5.51 17.45 7.98
CA ILE A 101 -4.96 17.99 6.72
C ILE A 101 -4.06 19.19 7.02
N LYS A 102 -4.49 20.09 7.92
CA LYS A 102 -3.69 21.27 8.28
C LYS A 102 -2.39 20.86 8.97
N ARG A 103 -2.48 19.97 9.98
CA ARG A 103 -1.31 19.43 10.70
C ARG A 103 -0.33 18.73 9.75
N HIS A 104 -0.83 17.91 8.83
CA HIS A 104 -0.02 17.23 7.85
C HIS A 104 0.69 18.21 6.89
N LYS A 105 0.00 19.26 6.40
CA LYS A 105 0.65 20.31 5.60
C LYS A 105 1.72 21.07 6.37
N ASP A 106 1.51 21.31 7.66
CA ASP A 106 2.50 21.97 8.51
C ASP A 106 3.72 21.07 8.75
N ARG A 107 3.54 19.75 8.92
CA ARG A 107 4.64 18.76 8.97
C ARG A 107 5.42 18.69 7.66
N LEU A 108 4.74 18.60 6.52
CA LEU A 108 5.37 18.54 5.19
C LEU A 108 6.19 19.78 4.83
N ARG A 109 5.84 20.95 5.39
CA ARG A 109 6.63 22.18 5.25
C ARG A 109 7.94 22.13 6.02
N TYR A 110 8.00 21.37 7.11
CA TYR A 110 9.19 21.22 7.96
C TYR A 110 10.13 20.10 7.47
N GLU A 111 9.57 19.03 6.88
CA GLU A 111 10.31 17.83 6.45
C GLU A 111 10.96 17.91 5.05
N GLN A 112 11.16 19.11 4.48
CA GLN A 112 11.65 19.27 3.10
C GLN A 112 13.06 18.71 2.83
N LEU A 113 13.76 18.18 3.84
CA LEU A 113 15.10 17.59 3.71
C LEU A 113 15.11 16.05 3.66
N ASP A 114 14.00 15.34 3.98
CA ASP A 114 14.00 13.86 4.14
C ASP A 114 12.89 13.16 3.33
N ARG A 115 12.72 13.65 2.10
CA ARG A 115 11.46 13.65 1.32
C ARG A 115 10.87 12.30 0.90
N ARG A 116 11.55 11.16 1.07
CA ARG A 116 11.09 9.87 0.49
C ARG A 116 10.82 8.76 1.51
N LYS A 117 11.49 8.78 2.67
CA LYS A 117 11.44 7.69 3.66
C LYS A 117 10.31 7.82 4.68
N SER A 118 9.96 9.05 5.07
CA SER A 118 8.94 9.32 6.12
C SER A 118 7.50 9.08 5.65
N ARG A 119 7.20 9.38 4.37
CA ARG A 119 5.83 9.36 3.82
C ARG A 119 5.18 7.98 3.80
N ARG A 120 5.95 6.95 3.45
CA ARG A 120 5.47 5.54 3.39
C ARG A 120 5.01 5.02 4.77
N ARG A 121 5.70 5.39 5.85
CA ARG A 121 5.35 4.97 7.21
C ARG A 121 4.14 5.71 7.78
N GLU A 122 3.97 6.99 7.42
CA GLU A 122 2.81 7.77 7.86
C GLU A 122 1.48 7.16 7.35
N VAL A 123 1.47 6.61 6.12
CA VAL A 123 0.28 5.99 5.48
C VAL A 123 -0.33 4.87 6.32
N LEU A 124 0.46 3.83 6.64
CA LEU A 124 -0.02 2.68 7.41
C LEU A 124 -0.06 2.97 8.91
N GLY A 125 0.80 3.86 9.41
CA GLY A 125 0.84 4.26 10.81
C GLY A 125 -0.48 4.88 11.30
N ALA A 126 -1.08 5.77 10.51
CA ALA A 126 -2.34 6.44 10.86
C ALA A 126 -3.53 5.46 10.95
N ALA A 127 -3.54 4.40 10.16
CA ALA A 127 -4.59 3.39 10.17
C ALA A 127 -4.44 2.35 11.30
N GLY A 128 -3.23 2.21 11.87
CA GLY A 128 -2.90 1.20 12.88
C GLY A 128 -3.87 1.15 14.09
N PRO A 129 -4.16 2.27 14.78
CA PRO A 129 -5.07 2.28 15.92
C PRO A 129 -6.51 1.86 15.57
N LEU A 130 -6.96 2.14 14.36
CA LEU A 130 -8.31 1.80 13.91
C LEU A 130 -8.42 0.33 13.53
N LEU A 131 -7.40 -0.20 12.86
CA LEU A 131 -7.25 -1.64 12.60
C LEU A 131 -7.19 -2.42 13.92
N GLN A 132 -6.50 -1.89 14.94
CA GLN A 132 -6.47 -2.48 16.28
C GLN A 132 -7.86 -2.56 16.90
N ARG A 133 -8.63 -1.46 16.84
CA ARG A 133 -10.00 -1.43 17.35
C ARG A 133 -10.91 -2.40 16.60
N ASP A 134 -10.81 -2.48 15.27
CA ASP A 134 -11.62 -3.42 14.47
C ASP A 134 -11.28 -4.88 14.80
N ALA A 135 -9.99 -5.19 15.01
CA ALA A 135 -9.54 -6.51 15.45
C ALA A 135 -10.04 -6.87 16.86
N GLU A 136 -10.01 -5.93 17.81
CA GLU A 136 -10.52 -6.12 19.17
C GLU A 136 -12.04 -6.36 19.19
N LEU A 137 -12.78 -5.58 18.40
CA LEU A 137 -14.24 -5.66 18.32
C LEU A 137 -14.74 -6.78 17.39
N GLY A 138 -13.85 -7.55 16.77
CA GLY A 138 -14.24 -8.65 15.88
C GLY A 138 -14.86 -8.20 14.56
N ARG A 139 -14.63 -6.96 14.14
CA ARG A 139 -15.18 -6.34 12.93
C ARG A 139 -14.34 -6.70 11.70
N ARG A 140 -14.42 -7.95 11.26
CA ARG A 140 -13.60 -8.49 10.17
C ARG A 140 -13.76 -7.68 8.88
N GLU A 141 -14.98 -7.37 8.48
CA GLU A 141 -15.28 -6.67 7.23
C GLU A 141 -14.71 -5.24 7.26
N ALA A 142 -14.93 -4.51 8.35
CA ALA A 142 -14.38 -3.15 8.52
C ALA A 142 -12.84 -3.13 8.52
N PHE A 143 -12.21 -4.14 9.10
CA PHE A 143 -10.75 -4.28 9.08
C PHE A 143 -10.22 -4.45 7.65
N PHE A 144 -10.88 -5.28 6.84
CA PHE A 144 -10.43 -5.60 5.48
C PHE A 144 -10.64 -4.40 4.55
N GLU A 145 -11.79 -3.73 4.68
CA GLU A 145 -12.10 -2.49 3.96
C GLU A 145 -11.12 -1.36 4.28
N LEU A 146 -10.64 -1.28 5.52
CA LEU A 146 -9.63 -0.29 5.90
C LEU A 146 -8.23 -0.67 5.42
N LEU A 147 -7.85 -1.95 5.52
CA LEU A 147 -6.48 -2.38 5.24
C LEU A 147 -6.17 -2.46 3.75
N ARG A 148 -7.03 -3.09 2.94
CA ARG A 148 -6.78 -3.37 1.51
C ARG A 148 -6.36 -2.14 0.69
N PRO A 149 -7.03 -0.97 0.84
CA PRO A 149 -6.63 0.25 0.14
C PRO A 149 -5.19 0.65 0.43
N LEU A 150 -4.65 0.32 1.60
CA LEU A 150 -3.34 0.77 2.05
C LEU A 150 -2.20 -0.17 1.59
N LEU A 151 -2.52 -1.23 0.86
CA LEU A 151 -1.56 -2.27 0.45
C LEU A 151 -0.95 -2.06 -0.94
N GLY A 152 -1.14 -0.91 -1.59
CA GLY A 152 -0.62 -0.66 -2.95
C GLY A 152 0.88 -0.93 -3.10
N THR A 153 1.70 -0.46 -2.17
CA THR A 153 3.15 -0.73 -2.16
C THR A 153 3.47 -2.20 -1.89
N LEU A 154 2.69 -2.86 -1.05
CA LEU A 154 2.84 -4.28 -0.77
C LEU A 154 2.48 -5.15 -2.00
N ARG A 155 1.56 -4.69 -2.86
CA ARG A 155 1.23 -5.33 -4.14
C ARG A 155 2.39 -5.29 -5.11
N GLU A 156 3.06 -4.15 -5.26
CA GLU A 156 4.27 -4.05 -6.08
C GLU A 156 5.41 -4.93 -5.55
N HIS A 157 5.54 -5.02 -4.23
CA HIS A 157 6.46 -5.96 -3.61
C HIS A 157 6.09 -7.42 -3.92
N ALA A 158 4.82 -7.78 -3.76
CA ALA A 158 4.26 -9.10 -4.05
C ALA A 158 4.52 -9.54 -5.50
N ARG A 159 4.22 -8.67 -6.47
CA ARG A 159 4.47 -8.89 -7.91
C ARG A 159 5.91 -9.31 -8.18
N ARG A 160 6.86 -8.57 -7.62
CA ARG A 160 8.29 -8.82 -7.85
C ARG A 160 8.76 -10.12 -7.21
N GLU A 161 8.37 -10.36 -5.96
CA GLU A 161 8.77 -11.60 -5.28
C GLU A 161 8.14 -12.84 -5.92
N LEU A 162 6.87 -12.77 -6.37
CA LEU A 162 6.24 -13.85 -7.14
C LEU A 162 6.99 -14.10 -8.45
N ARG A 163 7.30 -13.05 -9.22
CA ARG A 163 8.05 -13.19 -10.46
C ARG A 163 9.41 -13.85 -10.25
N ILE A 164 10.09 -13.52 -9.16
CA ILE A 164 11.37 -14.14 -8.83
C ILE A 164 11.18 -15.61 -8.45
N ALA A 165 10.16 -15.95 -7.64
CA ALA A 165 9.85 -17.33 -7.30
C ALA A 165 9.51 -18.20 -8.52
N GLU A 166 8.84 -17.62 -9.54
CA GLU A 166 8.61 -18.27 -10.83
C GLU A 166 9.93 -18.53 -11.59
N LEU A 167 10.84 -17.56 -11.61
CA LEU A 167 12.14 -17.68 -12.28
C LEU A 167 13.05 -18.70 -11.60
N GLU A 168 12.94 -18.85 -10.28
CA GLU A 168 13.65 -19.88 -9.50
C GLU A 168 13.04 -21.28 -9.70
N GLY A 169 11.88 -21.40 -10.34
CA GLY A 169 11.13 -22.65 -10.49
C GLY A 169 10.46 -23.14 -9.20
N GLY A 170 10.43 -22.30 -8.16
CA GLY A 170 9.77 -22.60 -6.88
C GLY A 170 8.24 -22.49 -6.96
N LEU A 171 7.73 -21.75 -7.95
CA LEU A 171 6.30 -21.66 -8.25
C LEU A 171 6.04 -21.81 -9.76
N PRO A 172 5.03 -22.58 -10.18
CA PRO A 172 4.60 -22.62 -11.57
C PRO A 172 4.06 -21.26 -12.04
N ARG A 173 4.49 -20.84 -13.23
CA ARG A 173 4.15 -19.53 -13.80
C ARG A 173 2.65 -19.33 -13.91
N GLY A 174 2.16 -18.21 -13.36
CA GLY A 174 0.74 -17.82 -13.43
C GLY A 174 -0.23 -18.71 -12.66
N GLN A 175 0.24 -19.68 -11.86
CA GLN A 175 -0.63 -20.48 -11.01
C GLN A 175 -1.17 -19.69 -9.81
N VAL A 176 -0.40 -18.72 -9.34
CA VAL A 176 -0.72 -17.90 -8.18
C VAL A 176 -0.58 -16.44 -8.57
N THR A 177 -1.59 -15.65 -8.24
CA THR A 177 -1.62 -14.22 -8.56
C THR A 177 -1.15 -13.38 -7.37
N GLU A 178 -0.81 -12.13 -7.65
CA GLU A 178 -0.55 -11.13 -6.61
C GLU A 178 -1.74 -10.97 -5.66
N ASP A 179 -2.98 -11.07 -6.17
CA ASP A 179 -4.20 -10.94 -5.39
C ASP A 179 -4.36 -12.10 -4.42
N ASP A 180 -4.05 -13.33 -4.86
CA ASP A 180 -4.03 -14.49 -3.97
C ASP A 180 -3.06 -14.28 -2.80
N LEU A 181 -1.89 -13.69 -3.06
CA LEU A 181 -0.87 -13.45 -2.03
C LEU A 181 -1.31 -12.37 -1.05
N ILE A 182 -1.87 -11.28 -1.57
CA ILE A 182 -2.38 -10.19 -0.75
C ILE A 182 -3.56 -10.64 0.10
N ASP A 183 -4.48 -11.43 -0.45
CA ASP A 183 -5.60 -12.00 0.28
C ASP A 183 -5.12 -12.88 1.44
N GLU A 184 -4.13 -13.74 1.19
CA GLU A 184 -3.52 -14.55 2.24
C GLU A 184 -2.86 -13.67 3.32
N VAL A 185 -2.15 -12.61 2.93
CA VAL A 185 -1.56 -11.64 3.89
C VAL A 185 -2.63 -10.95 4.72
N VAL A 186 -3.73 -10.49 4.13
CA VAL A 186 -4.84 -9.84 4.85
C VAL A 186 -5.49 -10.82 5.83
N VAL A 187 -5.71 -12.07 5.42
CA VAL A 187 -6.27 -13.11 6.30
C VAL A 187 -5.32 -13.42 7.47
N ARG A 188 -4.01 -13.51 7.22
CA ARG A 188 -2.99 -13.68 8.27
C ARG A 188 -2.95 -12.47 9.19
N ALA A 189 -3.01 -11.27 8.62
CA ALA A 189 -3.02 -10.03 9.37
C ALA A 189 -4.21 -10.02 10.34
N TRP A 190 -5.42 -10.33 9.89
CA TRP A 190 -6.59 -10.45 10.77
C TRP A 190 -6.40 -11.47 11.91
N ARG A 191 -5.96 -12.69 11.58
CA ARG A 191 -5.79 -13.77 12.56
C ARG A 191 -4.74 -13.44 13.63
N ARG A 192 -3.68 -12.73 13.24
CA ARG A 192 -2.51 -12.46 14.09
C ARG A 192 -2.48 -11.03 14.66
N PHE A 193 -3.39 -10.14 14.25
CA PHE A 193 -3.36 -8.72 14.62
C PHE A 193 -3.36 -8.50 16.12
N LYS A 194 -4.17 -9.27 16.87
CA LYS A 194 -4.27 -9.20 18.33
C LYS A 194 -2.96 -9.49 19.04
N HIS A 195 -2.06 -10.25 18.39
CA HIS A 195 -0.76 -10.63 18.91
C HIS A 195 0.39 -9.89 18.20
N ARG A 196 0.07 -8.87 17.37
CA ARG A 196 1.08 -8.08 16.69
C ARG A 196 1.96 -7.39 17.73
N PRO A 197 3.30 -7.50 17.62
CA PRO A 197 4.21 -6.73 18.45
C PRO A 197 4.06 -5.23 18.14
N GLN A 198 3.65 -4.43 19.13
CA GLN A 198 3.36 -2.99 18.96
C GLN A 198 4.61 -2.16 18.63
N TRP A 199 5.80 -2.68 18.94
CA TRP A 199 7.08 -2.04 18.63
C TRP A 199 7.51 -2.23 17.17
N VAL A 200 6.84 -3.11 16.41
CA VAL A 200 7.06 -3.30 14.97
C VAL A 200 6.05 -2.43 14.22
N ALA A 201 6.54 -1.60 13.30
CA ALA A 201 5.68 -0.78 12.43
C ALA A 201 4.76 -1.67 11.56
N LEU A 202 3.57 -1.16 11.19
CA LEU A 202 2.53 -1.98 10.57
C LEU A 202 2.96 -2.50 9.20
N ASP A 203 3.58 -1.65 8.41
CA ASP A 203 4.20 -1.94 7.12
C ASP A 203 5.24 -3.06 7.21
N LEU A 204 6.19 -2.97 8.13
CA LEU A 204 7.22 -3.98 8.36
C LEU A 204 6.61 -5.34 8.71
N TRP A 205 5.58 -5.33 9.56
CA TRP A 205 4.90 -6.54 9.96
C TRP A 205 4.15 -7.21 8.80
N LEU A 206 3.47 -6.43 7.94
CA LEU A 206 2.76 -6.93 6.77
C LEU A 206 3.73 -7.52 5.72
N VAL A 207 4.88 -6.87 5.49
CA VAL A 207 5.96 -7.41 4.65
C VAL A 207 6.46 -8.76 5.18
N GLY A 208 6.65 -8.89 6.49
CA GLY A 208 7.03 -10.15 7.12
C GLY A 208 5.99 -11.26 6.88
N LEU A 209 4.70 -10.95 6.99
CA LEU A 209 3.63 -11.90 6.68
C LEU A 209 3.64 -12.35 5.21
N LEU A 210 3.93 -11.44 4.28
CA LEU A 210 4.07 -11.73 2.86
C LEU A 210 5.23 -12.70 2.60
N HIS A 211 6.41 -12.45 3.16
CA HIS A 211 7.57 -13.35 2.98
C HIS A 211 7.33 -14.74 3.58
N GLN A 212 6.59 -14.83 4.69
CA GLN A 212 6.17 -16.11 5.26
C GLN A 212 5.24 -16.87 4.31
N ALA A 213 4.22 -16.21 3.76
CA ALA A 213 3.28 -16.83 2.83
C ALA A 213 3.99 -17.36 1.57
N LEU A 214 4.89 -16.56 0.99
CA LEU A 214 5.69 -16.98 -0.15
C LEU A 214 6.62 -18.16 0.14
N GLY A 215 7.26 -18.17 1.32
CA GLY A 215 8.11 -19.28 1.74
C GLY A 215 7.32 -20.60 1.81
N GLU A 216 6.15 -20.58 2.44
CA GLU A 216 5.28 -21.74 2.56
C GLU A 216 4.78 -22.25 1.19
N TRP A 217 4.47 -21.33 0.26
CA TRP A 217 4.05 -21.68 -1.09
C TRP A 217 5.18 -22.31 -1.92
N ALA A 218 6.40 -21.78 -1.80
CA ALA A 218 7.58 -22.34 -2.48
C ALA A 218 7.96 -23.73 -1.96
N GLU A 219 7.66 -24.03 -0.69
CA GLU A 219 7.84 -25.36 -0.08
C GLU A 219 6.74 -26.36 -0.46
N GLY A 220 5.81 -25.99 -1.34
CA GLY A 220 4.75 -26.87 -1.83
C GLY A 220 3.58 -27.05 -0.86
N VAL A 221 3.46 -26.17 0.15
CA VAL A 221 2.24 -26.04 0.97
C VAL A 221 1.53 -24.75 0.56
N PRO A 222 0.83 -24.72 -0.59
CA PRO A 222 -0.16 -23.68 -0.81
C PRO A 222 -1.23 -23.84 0.27
N ALA A 223 -1.24 -22.94 1.24
CA ALA A 223 -2.44 -22.72 2.04
C ALA A 223 -3.56 -22.45 1.03
N ALA A 224 -4.65 -23.23 1.09
CA ALA A 224 -5.84 -22.89 0.33
C ALA A 224 -6.17 -21.43 0.65
N PRO A 225 -6.27 -20.53 -0.34
CA PRO A 225 -6.58 -19.14 -0.09
C PRO A 225 -7.80 -19.11 0.81
N GLY A 226 -7.67 -18.49 1.99
CA GLY A 226 -8.77 -18.49 2.95
C GLY A 226 -10.03 -17.95 2.27
N GLU A 227 -11.13 -18.71 2.28
CA GLU A 227 -12.36 -18.32 1.58
C GLU A 227 -12.77 -16.89 1.99
N TRP A 228 -12.71 -16.01 1.01
CA TRP A 228 -13.18 -14.64 1.02
C TRP A 228 -14.11 -14.48 -0.19
N PRO A 229 -15.18 -13.66 -0.11
CA PRO A 229 -15.94 -13.32 -1.31
C PRO A 229 -15.01 -12.67 -2.33
N ARG A 230 -14.78 -13.36 -3.46
CA ARG A 230 -14.05 -12.79 -4.61
C ARG A 230 -14.68 -11.48 -5.01
N ARG A 231 -13.83 -10.46 -5.17
CA ARG A 231 -14.24 -9.11 -5.52
C ARG A 231 -14.71 -9.08 -6.98
N PRO A 232 -15.71 -8.26 -7.31
CA PRO A 232 -15.96 -7.91 -8.71
C PRO A 232 -14.84 -6.96 -9.20
N ALA A 233 -14.43 -7.13 -10.46
CA ALA A 233 -13.21 -6.55 -11.05
C ALA A 233 -13.20 -5.00 -11.10
N ASP A 234 -14.37 -4.38 -10.96
CA ASP A 234 -14.60 -2.93 -10.95
C ASP A 234 -14.07 -2.24 -9.67
N GLU A 235 -13.85 -2.97 -8.58
CA GLU A 235 -13.35 -2.38 -7.34
C GLU A 235 -11.81 -2.27 -7.26
N GLU A 236 -11.09 -2.92 -8.18
CA GLU A 236 -9.63 -2.90 -8.32
C GLU A 236 -9.14 -1.64 -9.05
N GLU A 237 -9.87 -1.19 -10.07
CA GLU A 237 -9.58 0.03 -10.84
C GLU A 237 -9.68 1.30 -9.97
N TRP A 238 -10.52 1.29 -8.94
CA TRP A 238 -10.79 2.46 -8.10
C TRP A 238 -9.53 2.94 -7.34
N PHE A 239 -8.65 2.06 -6.82
CA PHE A 239 -7.48 2.49 -6.02
C PHE A 239 -6.22 2.66 -6.85
N ALA A 240 -6.22 2.15 -8.09
CA ALA A 240 -5.06 2.18 -8.98
C ALA A 240 -4.49 3.61 -9.21
N PRO A 241 -5.28 4.70 -9.33
CA PRO A 241 -4.76 6.04 -9.58
C PRO A 241 -4.00 6.67 -8.40
N LEU A 242 -4.30 6.29 -7.14
CA LEU A 242 -3.58 6.80 -5.96
C LEU A 242 -2.17 6.26 -5.84
N PHE A 243 -2.03 5.00 -6.24
CA PHE A 243 -0.75 4.32 -6.36
C PHE A 243 -0.17 4.51 -7.76
N GLY A 244 -0.76 5.42 -8.56
CA GLY A 244 -0.32 5.75 -9.91
C GLY A 244 1.12 6.22 -9.89
N GLU A 245 1.99 5.40 -10.46
CA GLU A 245 3.38 5.70 -10.85
C GLU A 245 4.16 6.56 -9.85
N GLU A 246 3.99 6.36 -8.53
CA GLU A 246 5.10 6.65 -7.64
C GLU A 246 6.11 5.54 -7.88
N GLU A 247 6.95 5.69 -8.91
CA GLU A 247 8.04 4.75 -9.22
C GLU A 247 8.80 4.46 -7.92
N PRO A 248 8.60 3.28 -7.30
CA PRO A 248 9.49 2.86 -6.24
C PRO A 248 10.84 2.76 -6.89
N LEU A 249 11.87 3.50 -6.42
CA LEU A 249 13.23 3.57 -7.00
C LEU A 249 13.31 2.70 -8.26
N GLY A 250 12.85 3.26 -9.37
CA GLY A 250 12.55 2.45 -10.54
C GLY A 250 13.78 1.64 -10.88
N TRP A 251 13.62 0.51 -11.58
CA TRP A 251 14.78 -0.02 -12.30
C TRP A 251 15.46 1.10 -13.12
N GLU A 252 14.66 2.06 -13.56
CA GLU A 252 14.93 3.34 -14.23
C GLU A 252 15.73 4.36 -13.41
N ASP A 253 15.69 4.33 -12.07
CA ASP A 253 16.54 5.15 -11.21
C ASP A 253 17.91 4.48 -10.94
N LEU A 254 18.01 3.16 -11.17
CA LEU A 254 19.24 2.36 -11.03
C LEU A 254 19.97 2.16 -12.37
N LEU A 255 19.28 2.39 -13.49
CA LEU A 255 19.76 2.29 -14.87
C LEU A 255 19.67 3.68 -15.53
N PRO A 256 20.55 4.02 -16.49
CA PRO A 256 20.48 5.33 -17.14
C PRO A 256 19.16 5.51 -17.92
N ALA A 257 18.57 6.70 -17.80
CA ALA A 257 17.25 7.03 -18.35
C ALA A 257 17.11 6.72 -19.85
N ILE A 258 16.03 6.04 -20.22
CA ILE A 258 15.63 5.74 -21.59
C ILE A 258 14.40 6.61 -21.92
N GLU A 259 14.37 7.20 -23.12
CA GLU A 259 13.28 8.06 -23.58
C GLU A 259 11.96 7.30 -23.78
N ASP A 260 10.85 8.04 -23.72
CA ASP A 260 9.49 7.51 -23.66
C ASP A 260 8.92 7.16 -25.05
N ASP A 261 9.45 6.11 -25.69
CA ASP A 261 8.92 5.54 -26.94
C ASP A 261 8.57 4.03 -26.81
N PRO A 262 7.63 3.48 -27.62
CA PRO A 262 7.24 2.07 -27.54
C PRO A 262 8.38 1.05 -27.66
N ALA A 263 9.42 1.33 -28.45
CA ALA A 263 10.61 0.50 -28.55
C ALA A 263 11.43 0.56 -27.26
N SER A 264 11.65 1.77 -26.74
CA SER A 264 12.27 2.01 -25.43
C SER A 264 11.54 1.33 -24.27
N ARG A 265 10.21 1.24 -24.29
CA ARG A 265 9.41 0.50 -23.28
C ARG A 265 9.67 -1.01 -23.31
N LEU A 266 9.75 -1.59 -24.50
CA LEU A 266 10.10 -3.01 -24.63
C LEU A 266 11.53 -3.28 -24.15
N GLU A 267 12.46 -2.37 -24.44
CA GLU A 267 13.83 -2.44 -23.93
C GLU A 267 13.88 -2.35 -22.40
N ALA A 268 13.08 -1.46 -21.79
CA ALA A 268 12.96 -1.34 -20.34
C ALA A 268 12.37 -2.61 -19.70
N ASP A 269 11.35 -3.22 -20.30
CA ASP A 269 10.78 -4.49 -19.83
C ASP A 269 11.79 -5.64 -19.91
N GLU A 270 12.58 -5.70 -20.99
CA GLU A 270 13.67 -6.68 -21.11
C GLU A 270 14.78 -6.47 -20.07
N GLU A 271 15.14 -5.23 -19.79
CA GLU A 271 16.14 -4.90 -18.76
C GLU A 271 15.64 -5.23 -17.35
N ARG A 272 14.37 -4.94 -17.06
CA ARG A 272 13.70 -5.31 -15.82
C ARG A 272 13.69 -6.82 -15.63
N GLU A 273 13.30 -7.58 -16.64
CA GLU A 273 13.26 -9.03 -16.57
C GLU A 273 14.67 -9.62 -16.37
N ARG A 274 15.71 -9.06 -16.99
CA ARG A 274 17.11 -9.45 -16.75
C ARG A 274 17.53 -9.17 -15.32
N ALA A 275 17.20 -8.00 -14.79
CA ALA A 275 17.59 -7.63 -13.45
C ALA A 275 16.89 -8.51 -12.40
N LEU A 276 15.63 -8.89 -12.63
CA LEU A 276 14.93 -9.91 -11.85
C LEU A 276 15.60 -11.29 -11.96
N ALA A 277 16.04 -11.70 -13.16
CA ALA A 277 16.76 -12.96 -13.34
C ALA A 277 18.14 -12.99 -12.65
N LEU A 278 18.82 -11.84 -12.54
CA LEU A 278 20.06 -11.71 -11.76
C LEU A 278 19.78 -11.76 -10.26
N LEU A 279 18.70 -11.11 -9.80
CA LEU A 279 18.26 -11.21 -8.40
C LEU A 279 17.86 -12.64 -8.03
N ALA A 280 17.23 -13.39 -8.94
CA ALA A 280 16.85 -14.78 -8.75
C ALA A 280 18.04 -15.73 -8.51
N GLN A 281 19.25 -15.34 -8.92
CA GLN A 281 20.47 -16.11 -8.68
C GLN A 281 21.06 -15.88 -7.28
N LEU A 282 20.59 -14.86 -6.56
CA LEU A 282 21.06 -14.54 -5.22
C LEU A 282 20.33 -15.40 -4.17
N PRO A 283 21.01 -15.75 -3.06
CA PRO A 283 20.37 -16.33 -1.89
C PRO A 283 19.12 -15.53 -1.46
N PRO A 284 18.01 -16.20 -1.08
CA PRO A 284 16.73 -15.53 -0.81
C PRO A 284 16.81 -14.41 0.25
N LEU A 285 17.55 -14.63 1.35
CA LEU A 285 17.73 -13.62 2.40
C LEU A 285 18.49 -12.39 1.90
N GLN A 286 19.51 -12.61 1.08
CA GLN A 286 20.32 -11.56 0.49
C GLN A 286 19.50 -10.73 -0.51
N ARG A 287 18.77 -11.39 -1.40
CA ARG A 287 17.86 -10.75 -2.35
C ARG A 287 16.81 -9.89 -1.63
N ARG A 288 16.12 -10.47 -0.65
CA ARG A 288 15.08 -9.77 0.12
C ARG A 288 15.66 -8.56 0.85
N ALA A 289 16.86 -8.67 1.40
CA ALA A 289 17.52 -7.55 2.06
C ALA A 289 17.79 -6.39 1.10
N PHE A 290 18.29 -6.71 -0.11
CA PHE A 290 18.50 -5.74 -1.17
C PHE A 290 17.19 -5.10 -1.63
N ALA A 291 16.16 -5.91 -1.92
CA ALA A 291 14.86 -5.41 -2.37
C ALA A 291 14.22 -4.48 -1.34
N LEU A 292 14.24 -4.86 -0.05
CA LEU A 292 13.70 -4.03 1.02
C LEU A 292 14.46 -2.71 1.19
N ARG A 293 15.80 -2.74 1.16
CA ARG A 293 16.61 -1.53 1.34
C ARG A 293 16.51 -0.58 0.15
N VAL A 294 16.74 -1.11 -1.04
CA VAL A 294 16.99 -0.32 -2.25
C VAL A 294 15.70 0.00 -2.97
N LEU A 295 14.79 -0.97 -3.10
CA LEU A 295 13.58 -0.80 -3.90
C LEU A 295 12.40 -0.36 -3.03
N GLU A 296 12.40 -0.72 -1.74
CA GLU A 296 11.34 -0.33 -0.81
C GLU A 296 11.74 0.75 0.20
N GLY A 297 13.03 1.11 0.27
CA GLY A 297 13.51 2.21 1.11
C GLY A 297 13.59 1.94 2.61
N TYR A 298 13.52 0.69 3.06
CA TYR A 298 13.65 0.31 4.48
C TYR A 298 15.08 0.56 5.00
N GLU A 299 15.22 0.85 6.30
CA GLU A 299 16.53 0.94 6.94
C GLU A 299 17.12 -0.43 7.27
N ALA A 300 18.44 -0.53 7.36
CA ALA A 300 19.12 -1.81 7.54
C ALA A 300 18.74 -2.50 8.86
N ASP A 301 18.54 -1.73 9.93
CA ASP A 301 18.06 -2.21 11.23
C ASP A 301 16.62 -2.75 11.16
N GLU A 302 15.81 -2.27 10.21
CA GLU A 302 14.44 -2.73 10.00
C GLU A 302 14.38 -4.00 9.18
N VAL A 303 15.19 -4.05 8.11
CA VAL A 303 15.39 -5.27 7.34
C VAL A 303 15.92 -6.39 8.26
N ALA A 304 16.81 -6.05 9.19
CA ALA A 304 17.30 -6.97 10.22
C ALA A 304 16.16 -7.49 11.11
N LYS A 305 15.25 -6.62 11.56
CA LYS A 305 14.06 -7.01 12.32
C LYS A 305 13.10 -7.90 11.52
N ILE A 306 12.87 -7.58 10.24
CA ILE A 306 12.02 -8.40 9.35
C ILE A 306 12.61 -9.81 9.17
N GLN A 307 13.92 -9.89 8.93
CA GLN A 307 14.60 -11.15 8.65
C GLN A 307 15.03 -11.91 9.91
N GLY A 308 14.90 -11.31 11.09
CA GLY A 308 15.29 -11.91 12.36
C GLY A 308 16.79 -12.16 12.50
N ARG A 309 17.64 -11.28 11.95
CA ARG A 309 19.10 -11.46 11.91
C ARG A 309 19.86 -10.15 12.18
N PRO A 310 21.18 -10.18 12.45
CA PRO A 310 21.95 -8.97 12.75
C PRO A 310 22.01 -7.96 11.59
N GLU A 311 21.96 -6.67 11.92
CA GLU A 311 22.09 -5.57 10.93
C GLU A 311 23.39 -5.64 10.13
N SER A 312 24.49 -6.06 10.76
CA SER A 312 25.78 -6.23 10.09
C SER A 312 25.74 -7.24 8.95
N GLU A 313 24.98 -8.34 9.11
CA GLU A 313 24.79 -9.34 8.06
C GLU A 313 23.89 -8.82 6.94
N VAL A 314 22.85 -8.06 7.28
CA VAL A 314 21.97 -7.39 6.32
C VAL A 314 22.76 -6.44 5.42
N LEU A 315 23.61 -5.59 6.00
CA LEU A 315 24.45 -4.65 5.25
C LEU A 315 25.45 -5.38 4.33
N ALA A 316 26.08 -6.44 4.83
CA ALA A 316 27.01 -7.24 4.03
C ALA A 316 26.32 -7.87 2.81
N ASP A 317 25.12 -8.41 3.00
CA ASP A 317 24.32 -9.01 1.94
C ASP A 317 23.83 -8.00 0.90
N ILE A 318 23.36 -6.83 1.34
CA ILE A 318 22.95 -5.74 0.44
C ILE A 318 24.11 -5.33 -0.47
N GLU A 319 25.31 -5.18 0.10
CA GLU A 319 26.48 -4.77 -0.65
C GLU A 319 26.97 -5.88 -1.61
N ALA A 320 26.91 -7.14 -1.18
CA ALA A 320 27.21 -8.26 -2.05
C ALA A 320 26.20 -8.39 -3.20
N ALA A 321 24.90 -8.13 -2.95
CA ALA A 321 23.86 -8.16 -3.98
C ALA A 321 24.08 -7.04 -5.01
N ARG A 322 24.39 -5.83 -4.53
CA ARG A 322 24.75 -4.67 -5.36
C ARG A 322 25.94 -5.00 -6.28
N ARG A 323 26.99 -5.63 -5.74
CA ARG A 323 28.16 -6.03 -6.54
C ARG A 323 27.81 -7.03 -7.64
N THR A 324 27.02 -8.05 -7.33
CA THR A 324 26.59 -9.06 -8.31
C THR A 324 25.74 -8.44 -9.43
N LEU A 325 24.78 -7.58 -9.06
CA LEU A 325 23.93 -6.89 -10.05
C LEU A 325 24.74 -5.96 -10.95
N LEU A 326 25.63 -5.14 -10.39
CA LEU A 326 26.49 -4.25 -11.16
C LEU A 326 27.41 -5.02 -12.11
N ALA A 327 27.95 -6.16 -11.68
CA ALA A 327 28.79 -7.01 -12.53
C ALA A 327 27.98 -7.65 -13.68
N GLY A 328 26.80 -8.19 -13.37
CA GLY A 328 25.91 -8.81 -14.36
C GLY A 328 25.41 -7.83 -15.42
N LEU A 329 25.04 -6.61 -15.01
CA LEU A 329 24.59 -5.56 -15.93
C LEU A 329 25.73 -5.02 -16.82
N LYS A 330 26.95 -4.85 -16.26
CA LYS A 330 28.13 -4.40 -17.03
C LYS A 330 28.63 -5.44 -18.04
N GLY A 331 28.45 -6.74 -17.77
CA GLY A 331 28.86 -7.82 -18.66
C GLY A 331 28.23 -7.76 -20.06
N ARG A 332 27.07 -7.10 -20.22
CA ARG A 332 26.39 -6.90 -21.52
C ARG A 332 26.87 -5.66 -22.27
N ALA A 333 27.22 -4.57 -21.58
CA ALA A 333 27.77 -3.37 -22.21
C ALA A 333 29.09 -3.66 -22.95
N ALA A 334 29.87 -4.63 -22.45
CA ALA A 334 31.10 -5.09 -23.09
C ALA A 334 30.89 -6.18 -24.18
N ALA A 335 29.70 -6.78 -24.25
CA ALA A 335 29.37 -7.88 -25.18
C ALA A 335 28.50 -7.45 -26.37
N ARG A 336 28.26 -6.15 -26.55
CA ARG A 336 27.57 -5.57 -27.71
C ARG A 336 28.63 -5.28 -28.80
N PRO A 337 28.72 -6.03 -29.91
CA PRO A 337 29.48 -5.56 -31.07
C PRO A 337 28.67 -4.46 -31.77
N GLU A 338 29.38 -3.48 -32.35
CA GLU A 338 28.83 -2.41 -33.20
C GLU A 338 27.99 -2.93 -34.37
#